data_AF-A0A0H2XH41-F1
#
_entry.id   AF-A0A0H2XH41-F1
#
_cell.length_a   1.000
_cell.length_b   1.000
_cell.length_c   1.000
_cell.angle_alpha   90.00
_cell.angle_beta   90.00
_cell.angle_gamma   90.00
#
_symmetry.space_group_name_H-M   'P 1'
#
loop_
_entity.id
_entity.type
_entity.pdbx_description
1 polymer ?
#
loop_
_entity_poly.entity_id
_entity_poly.type
_entity_poly.pdbx_seq_one_letter_code
_entity_poly.pdbx_strand_id
1 'polypeptide(L)'
;MEIKQKYQLSKVVKILEVVLYEEDKFQSDKDYHYQDKALYEYALKLVHNGLFNILAELDFEDEAFLILDEVTMTLSDVMKETQHVYRYSVIDEKGEHKHTTDRKGHVIGMLEWALDYIVGNIEVEEL
;
A
#
# COMPACT_ATOMS: atom_id res chain seq x y z
N MET A 1 -4.28 -13.68 -14.01
CA MET A 1 -4.66 -13.99 -12.61
C MET A 1 -5.83 -14.98 -12.49
N GLU A 2 -5.67 -16.06 -11.71
CA GLU A 2 -6.77 -16.99 -11.37
C GLU A 2 -7.58 -16.48 -10.15
N ILE A 3 -8.74 -17.10 -9.92
CA ILE A 3 -9.69 -16.77 -8.83
C ILE A 3 -8.99 -16.72 -7.46
N LYS A 4 -8.07 -17.66 -7.20
CA LYS A 4 -7.34 -17.71 -5.93
C LYS A 4 -6.48 -16.45 -5.71
N GLN A 5 -5.74 -16.01 -6.73
CA GLN A 5 -4.92 -14.80 -6.60
C GLN A 5 -5.78 -13.54 -6.55
N LYS A 6 -6.90 -13.49 -7.30
CA LYS A 6 -7.89 -12.39 -7.18
C LYS A 6 -8.41 -12.26 -5.75
N TYR A 7 -8.77 -13.38 -5.13
CA TYR A 7 -9.22 -13.41 -3.74
C TYR A 7 -8.13 -13.05 -2.71
N GLN A 8 -6.88 -13.39 -2.97
CA GLN A 8 -5.76 -12.94 -2.13
C GLN A 8 -5.53 -11.43 -2.28
N LEU A 9 -5.59 -10.92 -3.51
CA LEU A 9 -5.44 -9.50 -3.81
C LEU A 9 -6.55 -8.68 -3.17
N SER A 10 -7.81 -9.13 -3.24
CA SER A 10 -8.93 -8.43 -2.61
C SER A 10 -8.77 -8.30 -1.09
N LYS A 11 -8.15 -9.28 -0.42
CA LYS A 11 -7.78 -9.14 1.00
C LYS A 11 -6.72 -8.08 1.24
N VAL A 12 -5.71 -7.98 0.38
CA VAL A 12 -4.68 -6.95 0.50
C VAL A 12 -5.27 -5.56 0.28
N VAL A 13 -6.10 -5.41 -0.75
CA VAL A 13 -6.86 -4.17 -1.01
C VAL A 13 -7.75 -3.83 0.18
N LYS A 14 -8.43 -4.83 0.77
CA LYS A 14 -9.26 -4.59 1.95
C LYS A 14 -8.47 -4.08 3.15
N ILE A 15 -7.26 -4.61 3.36
CA ILE A 15 -6.35 -4.12 4.41
C ILE A 15 -5.99 -2.65 4.14
N LEU A 16 -5.64 -2.30 2.89
CA LEU A 16 -5.34 -0.92 2.51
C LEU A 16 -6.52 0.02 2.79
N GLU A 17 -7.72 -0.32 2.34
CA GLU A 17 -8.93 0.47 2.58
C GLU A 17 -9.19 0.68 4.08
N VAL A 18 -9.11 -0.39 4.86
CA VAL A 18 -9.41 -0.34 6.30
C VAL A 18 -8.37 0.49 7.05
N VAL A 19 -7.09 0.36 6.70
CA VAL A 19 -6.00 1.16 7.31
C VAL A 19 -6.11 2.64 6.96
N LEU A 20 -6.50 2.97 5.72
CA LEU A 20 -6.52 4.34 5.22
C LEU A 20 -7.81 5.09 5.57
N TYR A 21 -8.96 4.43 5.55
CA TYR A 21 -10.27 5.08 5.64
C TYR A 21 -11.10 4.65 6.85
N GLU A 22 -10.75 3.54 7.50
CA GLU A 22 -11.48 2.99 8.64
C GLU A 22 -10.54 2.70 9.82
N GLU A 23 -9.60 3.63 10.09
CA GLU A 23 -8.54 3.46 11.10
C GLU A 23 -9.07 2.92 12.44
N ASP A 24 -10.22 3.44 12.91
CA ASP A 24 -10.88 3.01 14.15
C ASP A 24 -11.20 1.51 14.18
N LYS A 25 -11.61 0.93 13.04
CA LYS A 25 -11.90 -0.52 12.94
C LYS A 25 -10.63 -1.35 12.88
N PHE A 26 -9.58 -0.82 12.24
CA PHE A 26 -8.29 -1.51 12.17
C PHE A 26 -7.63 -1.64 13.55
N GLN A 27 -7.75 -0.59 14.37
CA GLN A 27 -7.24 -0.57 15.74
C GLN A 27 -8.07 -1.45 16.70
N SER A 28 -9.36 -1.69 16.44
CA SER A 28 -10.19 -2.55 17.30
C SER A 28 -10.03 -4.04 17.05
N ASP A 29 -9.76 -4.45 15.80
CA ASP A 29 -9.62 -5.87 15.41
C ASP A 29 -8.29 -6.49 15.86
N LYS A 30 -7.29 -5.64 16.11
CA LYS A 30 -6.02 -6.03 16.73
C LYS A 30 -6.15 -5.61 18.19
N ASP A 31 -6.12 -6.56 19.13
CA ASP A 31 -6.19 -6.38 20.59
C ASP A 31 -5.02 -5.52 21.18
N TYR A 32 -4.40 -4.68 20.36
CA TYR A 32 -3.21 -3.87 20.56
C TYR A 32 -3.49 -2.43 20.11
N HIS A 33 -3.57 -1.52 21.07
CA HIS A 33 -3.48 -0.08 20.82
C HIS A 33 -2.05 0.27 20.37
N TYR A 34 -1.77 0.12 19.08
CA TYR A 34 -0.56 0.67 18.49
C TYR A 34 -0.64 2.19 18.52
N GLN A 35 0.46 2.86 18.85
CA GLN A 35 0.61 4.28 18.51
C GLN A 35 0.51 4.42 16.99
N ASP A 36 -0.20 5.43 16.47
CA ASP A 36 -0.52 5.55 15.03
C ASP A 36 0.68 5.28 14.10
N LYS A 37 1.87 5.77 14.45
CA LYS A 37 3.08 5.54 13.65
C LYS A 37 3.43 4.06 13.52
N ALA A 38 3.30 3.29 14.60
CA ALA A 38 3.55 1.85 14.59
C ALA A 38 2.48 1.08 13.81
N LEU A 39 1.24 1.60 13.75
CA LEU A 39 0.16 1.04 12.96
C LEU A 39 0.49 1.05 11.46
N TYR A 40 0.86 2.21 10.93
CA TYR A 40 1.16 2.34 9.49
C TYR A 40 2.42 1.58 9.07
N GLU A 41 3.46 1.53 9.92
CA GLU A 41 4.65 0.70 9.64
C GLU A 41 4.32 -0.80 9.66
N TYR A 42 3.37 -1.22 10.50
CA TYR A 42 2.86 -2.59 10.49
C TYR A 42 2.04 -2.87 9.23
N ALA A 43 1.15 -1.95 8.84
CA ALA A 43 0.37 -2.06 7.62
C ALA A 43 1.25 -2.15 6.37
N LEU A 44 2.29 -1.32 6.28
CA LEU A 44 3.30 -1.36 5.21
C LEU A 44 3.91 -2.76 5.04
N LYS A 45 4.33 -3.37 6.16
CA LYS A 45 4.87 -4.74 6.15
C LYS A 45 3.83 -5.78 5.77
N LEU A 46 2.60 -5.63 6.27
CA LEU A 46 1.52 -6.58 6.02
C LEU A 46 1.11 -6.59 4.55
N VAL A 47 0.96 -5.40 3.94
CA VAL A 47 0.66 -5.22 2.52
C VAL A 47 1.79 -5.76 1.66
N HIS A 48 3.05 -5.36 1.92
CA HIS A 48 4.21 -5.86 1.19
C HIS A 48 4.27 -7.39 1.18
N ASN A 49 4.10 -8.03 2.34
CA ASN A 49 4.13 -9.49 2.44
C ASN A 49 2.94 -10.15 1.73
N GLY A 50 1.75 -9.52 1.78
CA GLY A 50 0.58 -9.99 1.05
C GLY A 50 0.81 -10.01 -0.45
N LEU A 51 1.36 -8.92 -1.00
CA LEU A 51 1.68 -8.81 -2.42
C LEU A 51 2.79 -9.78 -2.85
N PHE A 52 3.86 -9.89 -2.05
CA PHE A 52 4.95 -10.81 -2.33
C PHE A 52 4.49 -12.27 -2.45
N ASN A 53 3.55 -12.69 -1.60
CA ASN A 53 2.97 -14.04 -1.66
C ASN A 53 2.13 -14.26 -2.93
N ILE A 54 1.45 -13.22 -3.42
CA ILE A 54 0.67 -13.29 -4.67
C ILE A 54 1.63 -13.42 -5.85
N LEU A 55 2.67 -12.58 -5.90
CA LEU A 55 3.69 -12.59 -6.96
C LEU A 55 4.36 -13.95 -7.12
N ALA A 56 4.62 -14.66 -6.03
CA ALA A 56 5.20 -16.00 -6.06
C ALA A 56 4.32 -17.05 -6.79
N GLU A 57 3.04 -16.75 -7.03
CA GLU A 57 2.09 -17.61 -7.73
C GLU A 57 1.72 -17.12 -9.14
N LEU A 58 2.24 -15.96 -9.58
CA LEU A 58 1.96 -15.38 -10.88
C LEU A 58 3.05 -15.70 -11.91
N ASP A 59 2.65 -15.70 -13.18
CA ASP A 59 3.60 -15.78 -14.30
C ASP A 59 4.29 -14.41 -14.47
N PHE A 60 5.62 -14.42 -14.67
CA PHE A 60 6.43 -13.20 -14.79
C PHE A 60 6.06 -12.34 -16.00
N GLU A 61 5.42 -12.95 -17.01
CA GLU A 61 4.94 -12.24 -18.21
C GLU A 61 3.50 -11.70 -18.06
N ASP A 62 2.78 -12.02 -16.97
CA ASP A 62 1.43 -11.49 -16.71
C ASP A 62 1.52 -9.98 -16.40
N GLU A 63 0.65 -9.18 -17.02
CA GLU A 63 0.57 -7.74 -16.76
C GLU A 63 0.30 -7.45 -15.27
N ALA A 64 -0.51 -8.29 -14.61
CA ALA A 64 -0.74 -8.21 -13.18
C ALA A 64 0.53 -8.49 -12.36
N PHE A 65 1.43 -9.36 -12.84
CA PHE A 65 2.73 -9.55 -12.18
C PHE A 65 3.52 -8.23 -12.21
N LEU A 66 3.64 -7.59 -13.38
CA LEU A 66 4.40 -6.35 -13.52
C LEU A 66 3.86 -5.24 -12.61
N ILE A 67 2.54 -5.09 -12.55
CA ILE A 67 1.89 -4.10 -11.68
C ILE A 67 2.16 -4.39 -10.20
N LEU A 68 1.95 -5.64 -9.77
CA LEU A 68 2.14 -6.00 -8.36
C LEU A 68 3.61 -5.99 -7.94
N ASP A 69 4.54 -6.29 -8.86
CA ASP A 69 5.97 -6.25 -8.63
C ASP A 69 6.44 -4.81 -8.40
N GLU A 70 5.99 -3.87 -9.23
CA GLU A 70 6.30 -2.44 -9.07
C GLU A 70 5.86 -1.92 -7.69
N VAL A 71 4.64 -2.24 -7.27
CA VAL A 71 4.14 -1.86 -5.95
C VAL A 71 4.97 -2.51 -4.85
N THR A 72 5.21 -3.83 -4.96
CA THR A 72 5.94 -4.58 -3.92
C THR A 72 7.36 -4.05 -3.75
N MET A 73 8.07 -3.81 -4.85
CA MET A 73 9.44 -3.29 -4.84
C MET A 73 9.49 -1.87 -4.29
N THR A 74 8.54 -1.01 -4.66
CA THR A 74 8.44 0.35 -4.13
C THR A 74 8.23 0.34 -2.62
N LEU A 75 7.29 -0.48 -2.12
CA LEU A 75 7.07 -0.61 -0.66
C LEU A 75 8.30 -1.19 0.05
N SER A 76 9.02 -2.12 -0.58
CA SER A 76 10.29 -2.66 -0.06
C SER A 76 11.33 -1.56 0.14
N ASP A 77 11.43 -0.62 -0.79
CA ASP A 77 12.36 0.50 -0.70
C ASP A 77 11.93 1.51 0.36
N VAL A 78 10.63 1.84 0.43
CA VAL A 78 10.06 2.67 1.52
C VAL A 78 10.36 2.08 2.89
N MET A 79 10.36 0.76 3.05
CA MET A 79 10.72 0.09 4.31
C MET A 79 12.20 0.27 4.71
N LYS A 80 13.11 0.50 3.75
CA LYS A 80 14.56 0.65 3.99
C LYS A 80 14.96 2.11 4.28
N GLU A 81 14.07 3.05 4.03
CA GLU A 81 14.36 4.46 4.25
C GLU A 81 14.55 4.79 5.72
N THR A 82 15.52 5.66 5.98
CA THR A 82 15.88 6.12 7.33
C THR A 82 15.71 7.62 7.51
N GLN A 83 15.15 8.28 6.48
CA GLN A 83 14.96 9.72 6.46
C GLN A 83 13.86 10.15 7.44
N HIS A 84 13.97 11.36 7.96
CA HIS A 84 12.99 11.93 8.89
C HIS A 84 12.11 13.00 8.25
N VAL A 85 12.53 13.54 7.10
CA VAL A 85 11.81 14.56 6.35
C VAL A 85 11.73 14.11 4.90
N TYR A 86 10.50 13.93 4.43
CA TYR A 86 10.17 13.50 3.09
C TYR A 86 9.66 14.68 2.28
N ARG A 87 9.95 14.71 0.99
CA ARG A 87 9.56 15.80 0.09
C ARG A 87 8.79 15.23 -1.09
N TYR A 88 7.68 15.85 -1.44
CA TYR A 88 6.91 15.52 -2.62
C TYR A 88 6.42 16.80 -3.28
N SER A 89 6.01 16.71 -4.54
CA SER A 89 5.35 17.80 -5.22
C SER A 89 4.03 17.37 -5.83
N VAL A 90 3.05 18.28 -5.77
CA VAL A 90 1.73 18.14 -6.37
C VAL A 90 1.66 19.13 -7.51
N ILE A 91 1.31 18.66 -8.71
CA ILE A 91 1.11 19.53 -9.87
C ILE A 91 -0.39 19.69 -10.08
N ASP A 92 -0.87 20.92 -9.97
CA ASP A 92 -2.26 21.29 -10.25
C ASP A 92 -2.35 22.40 -11.31
N GLU A 93 -3.57 22.90 -11.56
CA GLU A 93 -3.84 24.00 -12.48
C GLU A 93 -3.09 25.31 -12.16
N LYS A 94 -2.54 25.45 -10.95
CA LYS A 94 -1.77 26.60 -10.47
C LYS A 94 -0.26 26.36 -10.47
N GLY A 95 0.20 25.17 -10.86
CA GLY A 95 1.62 24.82 -11.00
C GLY A 95 2.08 23.73 -10.02
N GLU A 96 3.41 23.63 -9.85
CA GLU A 96 4.03 22.68 -8.92
C GLU A 96 4.06 23.24 -7.49
N HIS A 97 3.44 22.53 -6.54
CA HIS A 97 3.46 22.84 -5.12
C HIS A 97 4.34 21.82 -4.39
N LYS A 98 5.36 22.31 -3.68
CA LYS A 98 6.30 21.46 -2.93
C LYS A 98 5.84 21.32 -1.49
N HIS A 99 5.82 20.10 -1.01
CA HIS A 99 5.39 19.75 0.33
C HIS A 99 6.47 18.94 1.04
N THR A 100 6.38 18.94 2.37
CA THR A 100 7.19 18.06 3.21
C THR A 100 6.31 17.31 4.18
N THR A 101 6.67 16.08 4.52
CA THR A 101 6.00 15.27 5.53
C THR A 101 6.99 14.54 6.42
N ASP A 102 6.53 14.11 7.58
CA ASP A 102 7.23 13.17 8.44
C ASP A 102 7.07 11.72 7.93
N ARG A 103 7.68 10.77 8.62
CA ARG A 103 7.61 9.34 8.28
C ARG A 103 6.17 8.81 8.27
N LYS A 104 5.30 9.25 9.19
CA LYS A 104 3.90 8.77 9.25
C LYS A 104 3.19 9.17 7.96
N GLY A 105 3.21 10.46 7.61
CA GLY A 105 2.55 10.93 6.40
C GLY A 105 3.17 10.39 5.11
N HIS A 106 4.48 10.12 5.09
CA HIS A 106 5.11 9.46 3.95
C HIS A 106 4.59 8.03 3.75
N VAL A 107 4.53 7.21 4.81
CA VAL A 107 4.02 5.84 4.70
C VAL A 107 2.55 5.82 4.31
N ILE A 108 1.73 6.72 4.87
CA ILE A 108 0.32 6.86 4.46
C ILE A 108 0.23 7.14 2.96
N GLY A 109 0.95 8.14 2.45
CA GLY A 109 0.92 8.48 1.02
C GLY A 109 1.40 7.34 0.11
N MET A 110 2.36 6.53 0.56
CA MET A 110 2.81 5.35 -0.20
C MET A 110 1.78 4.21 -0.19
N LEU A 111 1.02 4.05 0.90
CA LEU A 111 -0.09 3.10 0.97
C LEU A 111 -1.29 3.55 0.12
N GLU A 112 -1.60 4.85 0.10
CA GLU A 112 -2.61 5.44 -0.79
C GLU A 112 -2.24 5.23 -2.25
N TRP A 113 -1.00 5.57 -2.63
CA TRP A 113 -0.49 5.30 -3.98
C TRP A 113 -0.58 3.82 -4.35
N ALA A 114 -0.20 2.91 -3.44
CA ALA A 114 -0.27 1.48 -3.68
C ALA A 114 -1.72 1.01 -3.93
N LEU A 115 -2.68 1.51 -3.15
CA LEU A 115 -4.10 1.23 -3.34
C LEU A 115 -4.57 1.71 -4.72
N ASP A 116 -4.36 3.01 -5.01
CA ASP A 116 -4.79 3.63 -6.27
C ASP A 116 -4.16 2.95 -7.49
N TYR A 117 -2.88 2.60 -7.41
CA TYR A 117 -2.18 1.92 -8.50
C TYR A 117 -2.71 0.50 -8.74
N ILE A 118 -3.01 -0.25 -7.68
CA ILE A 118 -3.57 -1.60 -7.82
C ILE A 118 -4.99 -1.52 -8.39
N VAL A 119 -5.89 -0.73 -7.80
CA VAL A 119 -7.30 -0.70 -8.24
C VAL A 119 -7.47 0.02 -9.58
N GLY A 120 -6.55 0.93 -9.93
CA GLY A 120 -6.55 1.61 -11.21
C GLY A 120 -6.08 0.75 -12.38
N ASN A 121 -5.33 -0.32 -12.12
CA ASN A 121 -4.73 -1.17 -13.16
C ASN A 121 -5.19 -2.63 -13.13
N ILE A 122 -5.74 -3.12 -12.01
CA ILE A 122 -6.20 -4.50 -11.85
C ILE A 122 -7.66 -4.52 -11.40
N GLU A 123 -8.49 -5.33 -12.06
CA GLU A 123 -9.85 -5.61 -11.58
C GLU A 123 -9.79 -6.47 -10.31
N VAL A 124 -10.17 -5.87 -9.18
CA VAL A 124 -10.19 -6.51 -7.87
C VAL A 124 -11.64 -6.87 -7.53
N GLU A 125 -11.91 -8.13 -7.21
CA GLU A 125 -13.25 -8.56 -6.79
C GLU A 125 -13.57 -8.03 -5.39
N GLU A 126 -14.76 -7.44 -5.22
CA GLU A 126 -15.31 -7.09 -3.91
C GLU A 126 -15.60 -8.36 -3.10
N LEU A 127 -15.23 -8.34 -1.81
CA LEU A 127 -15.42 -9.47 -0.86
C LEU A 127 -16.81 -9.49 -0.23
#